data_AF-A0A8X6XQM1-F1
#
_entry.id   AF-A0A8X6XQM1-F1
#
_cell.length_a   1.000
_cell.length_b   1.000
_cell.length_c   1.000
_cell.angle_alpha   90.00
_cell.angle_beta   90.00
_cell.angle_gamma   90.00
#
_symmetry.space_group_name_H-M   'P 1'
#
loop_
_entity.id
_entity.type
_entity.pdbx_description
1 polymer ?
#
loop_
_entity_poly.entity_id
_entity_poly.type
_entity_poly.pdbx_seq_one_letter_code
_entity_poly.pdbx_strand_id
1 'polypeptide(L)' 'MFNEDAKSVLYFMSALGLSLGTAAHAYVDKEDTERVMISDRAHGSSREGRMVRRQHQLCLLETTDTAESPSYGPGIDDT' A
#
# COMPACT_ATOMS: atom_id res chain seq x y z
N MET A 1 -8.73 -16.65 11.35
CA MET A 1 -7.43 -15.93 11.39
C MET A 1 -7.63 -14.76 12.34
N PHE A 2 -7.03 -14.79 13.53
CA PHE A 2 -7.17 -13.77 14.59
C PHE A 2 -6.04 -12.73 14.51
N ASN A 3 -5.92 -12.09 13.36
CA ASN A 3 -5.00 -10.98 13.11
C ASN A 3 -5.92 -9.84 12.65
N GLU A 4 -5.87 -8.62 13.21
CA GLU A 4 -5.06 -7.61 12.52
C GLU A 4 -4.79 -6.31 13.28
N ASP A 5 -5.09 -6.18 14.59
CA ASP A 5 -4.74 -4.95 15.31
C ASP A 5 -4.66 -5.21 16.82
N ALA A 6 -3.49 -5.08 17.42
CA ALA A 6 -3.34 -5.26 18.87
C ALA A 6 -4.15 -4.20 19.65
N LYS A 7 -4.52 -3.10 18.98
CA LYS A 7 -5.50 -2.11 19.44
C LYS A 7 -6.86 -2.70 19.77
N SER A 8 -7.34 -3.67 18.98
CA SER A 8 -8.64 -4.29 19.21
C SER A 8 -8.68 -5.02 20.56
N VAL A 9 -7.58 -5.68 20.92
CA VAL A 9 -7.42 -6.35 22.22
C VAL A 9 -7.42 -5.33 23.35
N LEU A 10 -6.67 -4.23 23.21
CA LEU A 10 -6.67 -3.14 24.20
C LEU A 10 -8.07 -2.55 24.41
N TYR A 11 -8.85 -2.39 23.33
CA TYR A 11 -10.23 -1.92 23.40
C TYR A 11 -11.12 -2.88 24.19
N PHE A 12 -11.04 -4.19 23.91
CA PHE A 12 -11.78 -5.20 24.67
C PHE A 12 -11.38 -5.23 26.14
N MET A 13 -10.08 -5.13 26.45
CA MET A 13 -9.60 -5.09 27.83
C MET A 13 -10.16 -3.87 28.57
N SER A 14 -10.18 -2.70 27.93
CA SER A 14 -10.81 -1.50 28.49
C SER A 14 -12.31 -1.68 28.74
N ALA A 15 -13.03 -2.29 27.79
CA ALA A 15 -14.46 -2.59 27.93
C ALA A 15 -14.76 -3.59 29.08
N LEU A 16 -13.81 -4.47 29.39
CA LEU A 16 -13.88 -5.42 30.51
C LEU A 16 -13.44 -4.79 31.85
N GLY A 17 -13.10 -3.50 31.87
CA GLY A 17 -12.66 -2.79 33.07
C GLY A 17 -11.18 -3.04 33.43
N LEU A 18 -10.41 -3.67 32.55
CA LEU A 18 -8.96 -3.79 32.70
C LEU A 18 -8.31 -2.49 32.23
N SER A 19 -7.87 -1.66 33.16
CA SER A 19 -7.14 -0.43 32.84
C SER A 19 -5.70 -0.78 32.45
N LEU A 20 -5.35 -0.57 31.19
CA LEU A 20 -3.95 -0.54 30.76
C LEU A 20 -3.47 0.91 30.72
N GLY A 21 -2.22 1.12 31.14
CA GLY A 21 -1.60 2.44 31.12
C GLY A 21 -1.33 2.93 29.70
N THR A 22 -1.15 4.24 29.55
CA THR A 22 -0.82 4.91 28.27
C THR A 22 0.42 4.32 27.59
N ALA A 23 1.37 3.77 28.35
CA ALA A 23 2.54 3.09 27.81
C ALA A 23 2.19 1.83 26.98
N ALA A 24 1.16 1.08 27.38
CA ALA A 24 0.72 -0.11 26.63
C ALA A 24 0.08 0.28 25.30
N HIS A 25 -0.70 1.35 25.28
CA HIS A 25 -1.28 1.90 24.05
C HIS A 25 -0.19 2.39 23.09
N ALA A 26 0.80 3.14 23.59
CA ALA A 26 1.90 3.64 22.79
C ALA A 26 2.79 2.52 22.21
N TYR A 27 3.01 1.44 22.98
CA TYR A 27 3.73 0.28 22.50
C TYR A 27 3.00 -0.41 21.35
N VAL A 28 1.69 -0.63 21.51
CA VAL A 28 0.85 -1.26 20.49
C VAL A 28 0.77 -0.41 19.22
N ASP A 29 0.60 0.91 19.35
CA ASP A 29 0.66 1.82 18.20
C ASP A 29 1.95 1.64 17.39
N LYS A 30 3.09 1.58 18.07
CA LYS A 30 4.39 1.40 17.43
C LYS A 30 4.49 0.04 16.73
N GLU A 31 4.18 -1.06 17.43
CA GLU A 31 4.23 -2.42 16.88
C GLU A 31 3.31 -2.60 15.68
N ASP A 32 2.06 -2.13 15.76
CA ASP A 32 1.10 -2.23 14.65
C ASP A 32 1.60 -1.43 13.43
N THR A 33 2.19 -0.24 13.61
CA THR A 33 2.80 0.52 12.50
C THR A 33 4.00 -0.20 11.87
N GLU A 34 4.89 -0.79 12.67
CA GLU A 34 6.04 -1.55 12.17
C GLU A 34 5.58 -2.79 11.40
N ARG A 35 4.55 -3.49 11.89
CA ARG A 35 3.97 -4.66 11.19
C ARG A 35 3.39 -4.28 9.84
N VAL A 36 2.62 -3.19 9.76
CA VAL A 36 2.04 -2.71 8.48
C VAL A 36 3.15 -2.41 7.48
N MET A 37 4.19 -1.69 7.91
CA MET A 37 5.34 -1.36 7.05
C MET A 37 6.06 -2.61 6.51
N ILE A 38 6.25 -3.63 7.34
CA ILE A 38 6.87 -4.90 6.93
C ILE A 38 5.95 -5.66 5.95
N SER A 39 4.65 -5.70 6.23
CA SER A 39 3.65 -6.35 5.38
C SER A 39 3.62 -5.71 3.99
N ASP A 40 3.56 -4.39 3.91
CA ASP A 40 3.56 -3.64 2.64
C ASP A 40 4.83 -3.89 1.83
N ARG A 41 5.99 -3.94 2.50
CA ARG A 41 7.26 -4.27 1.86
C ARG A 41 7.27 -5.71 1.33
N ALA A 42 6.73 -6.66 2.09
CA ALA A 42 6.63 -8.05 1.66
C ALA A 42 5.68 -8.19 0.46
N HIS A 43 4.54 -7.50 0.46
CA HIS A 43 3.61 -7.47 -0.66
C HIS A 43 4.23 -6.87 -1.92
N GLY A 44 5.00 -5.77 -1.81
CA GLY A 44 5.72 -5.20 -2.95
C GLY A 44 6.77 -6.15 -3.56
N SER A 45 7.30 -7.09 -2.76
CA SER A 45 8.22 -8.14 -3.24
C SER A 45 7.50 -9.32 -3.88
N SER A 46 6.20 -9.52 -3.63
CA SER A 46 5.43 -10.63 -4.17
C SER A 46 5.24 -10.49 -5.69
N ARG A 47 4.90 -11.58 -6.37
CA ARG A 47 4.59 -11.54 -7.81
C ARG A 47 3.44 -10.57 -8.08
N GLU A 48 2.39 -10.60 -7.25
CA GLU A 48 1.24 -9.70 -7.37
C GLU A 48 1.64 -8.24 -7.16
N GLY A 49 2.41 -7.93 -6.12
CA GLY A 49 2.88 -6.56 -5.91
C GLY A 49 3.73 -6.05 -7.07
N ARG A 50 4.59 -6.90 -7.65
CA ARG A 50 5.33 -6.54 -8.87
C ARG A 50 4.42 -6.30 -10.07
N MET A 51 3.36 -7.08 -10.24
CA MET A 51 2.38 -6.89 -11.32
C MET A 51 1.61 -5.58 -11.15
N VAL A 52 1.14 -5.28 -9.93
CA VAL A 52 0.44 -4.01 -9.63
C VAL A 52 1.33 -2.81 -9.92
N ARG A 53 2.61 -2.84 -9.51
CA ARG A 53 3.55 -1.75 -9.83
C ARG A 53 3.79 -1.58 -11.33
N ARG A 54 3.92 -2.69 -12.07
CA ARG A 54 4.07 -2.64 -13.54
C ARG A 54 2.82 -2.04 -14.19
N GLN A 55 1.63 -2.43 -13.74
CA GLN A 55 0.38 -1.88 -14.26
C GLN A 55 0.28 -0.38 -13.99
N HIS A 56 0.67 0.07 -12.79
CA HIS A 56 0.70 1.49 -12.46
C HIS A 56 1.67 2.27 -13.36
N GLN A 57 2.87 1.73 -13.63
CA GLN A 57 3.83 2.33 -14.55
C GLN A 57 3.30 2.41 -15.98
N LEU A 58 2.63 1.36 -16.48
CA LEU A 58 1.99 1.37 -17.80
C LEU A 58 0.87 2.42 -17.89
N CYS A 59 0.04 2.54 -16.86
CA CYS A 59 -1.04 3.53 -16.81
C CYS A 59 -0.49 4.98 -16.83
N LEU A 60 0.61 5.22 -16.10
CA LEU A 60 1.30 6.51 -16.16
C LEU A 60 1.85 6.80 -17.57
N LEU A 61 2.43 5.80 -18.23
CA LEU A 61 2.94 5.96 -19.59
C LEU A 61 1.82 6.22 -20.61
N GLU A 62 0.71 5.48 -20.51
CA GLU A 62 -0.45 5.65 -21.38
C GLU A 62 -1.09 7.03 -21.21
N THR A 63 -1.15 7.55 -19.98
CA THR A 63 -1.65 8.90 -19.73
C THR A 63 -0.70 9.99 -20.25
N THR A 64 0.62 9.77 -20.24
CA THR A 64 1.56 10.70 -20.88
C THR A 64 1.53 10.61 -22.40
N ASP A 65 1.43 9.41 -22.98
CA ASP A 65 1.32 9.19 -24.43
C ASP A 65 -0.01 9.71 -24.99
N THR A 66 -1.07 9.73 -24.18
CA THR A 66 -2.36 10.34 -24.57
C THR A 66 -2.30 11.88 -24.48
N ALA A 67 -1.47 12.43 -23.58
CA ALA A 67 -1.27 13.87 -23.44
C ALA A 67 -0.30 14.43 -24.51
N GLU A 68 0.66 13.62 -24.97
CA GLU A 68 1.51 13.91 -26.12
C GLU A 68 0.78 13.51 -27.41
N SER A 69 0.25 14.50 -28.15
CA SER A 69 -0.26 14.30 -29.51
C SER A 69 0.71 13.43 -30.33
N PRO A 70 0.26 12.45 -31.13
CA PRO A 70 1.15 11.50 -31.79
C PRO A 70 2.27 12.22 -32.56
N SER A 71 3.51 11.97 -32.14
CA SER A 71 4.73 12.59 -32.68
C SER A 71 5.05 12.19 -34.13
N TYR A 72 4.26 11.28 -34.72
CA TYR A 72 4.31 11.00 -36.14
C TYR A 72 3.46 12.06 -36.86
N GLY A 73 4.13 13.10 -37.34
CA GLY A 73 3.56 14.10 -38.22
C GLY A 73 3.01 13.49 -39.52
N PRO A 74 2.25 14.25 -40.33
CA PRO A 74 1.55 13.72 -41.49
C PRO A 74 2.54 13.18 -42.53
N GLY A 75 2.49 11.87 -42.79
CA GLY A 75 3.05 11.21 -43.97
C GLY A 75 4.54 10.86 -43.89
N ILE A 76 4.85 9.63 -43.48
CA ILE A 76 5.99 8.94 -44.08
C ILE A 76 5.43 8.22 -45.30
N ASP A 77 5.59 8.86 -46.45
CA ASP A 77 5.31 8.29 -47.75
C ASP A 77 6.50 7.40 -48.13
N ASP A 78 6.35 6.07 -48.01
CA ASP A 78 7.35 5.08 -48.45
C ASP A 78 7.18 4.75 -49.95
N THR A 79 6.91 5.76 -50.78
CA THR A 79 6.90 5.61 -52.25
C THR A 79 8.27 5.92 -52.86
#